data_AF-A0A962IDW0-F1
#
_entry.id   AF-A0A962IDW0-F1
#
_cell.length_a   1.000
_cell.length_b   1.000
_cell.length_c   1.000
_cell.angle_alpha   90.00
_cell.angle_beta   90.00
_cell.angle_gamma   90.00
#
_symmetry.space_group_name_H-M   'P 1'
#
loop_
_entity.id
_entity.type
_entity.pdbx_description
1 polymer ?
#
loop_
_entity_poly.entity_id
_entity_poly.type
_entity_poly.pdbx_seq_one_letter_code
_entity_poly.pdbx_strand_id
1 'polypeptide(L)'
;PATANVSINFPALAAGDYYVGVRHRNHLSVFSANGVSLSSSGTLVDFSSAATAVRGEDTRVTSGGFRLLPAGDANRDNRLIAVGSGNDSNILLASVLTAVGNTGYNSSYRLFGYVPGDFNLDGVALFAGPDNDLTLLLQNILTNVSNINSAMNFIVSANSGF
;
A
#
# COMPACT_ATOMS: atom_id res chain seq x y z
N PRO A 1 9.63 -0.37 22.37
CA PRO A 1 9.84 1.07 22.67
C PRO A 1 9.15 1.94 21.61
N ALA A 2 7.96 2.45 21.92
CA ALA A 2 7.25 3.40 21.08
C ALA A 2 7.81 4.80 21.36
N THR A 3 8.84 5.21 20.63
CA THR A 3 9.23 6.61 20.53
C THR A 3 8.54 7.18 19.30
N ALA A 4 7.38 7.79 19.46
CA ALA A 4 6.79 8.58 18.40
C ALA A 4 6.03 9.76 18.99
N ASN A 5 6.44 10.97 18.60
CA ASN A 5 5.53 12.10 18.62
C ASN A 5 4.28 11.69 17.83
N VAL A 6 3.12 11.74 18.48
CA VAL A 6 1.83 11.36 17.91
C VAL A 6 1.27 12.47 17.02
N SER A 7 2.03 13.56 16.83
CA SER A 7 1.66 14.74 16.05
C SER A 7 2.68 15.01 14.94
N ILE A 8 2.15 15.24 13.74
CA ILE A 8 2.85 15.77 12.58
C ILE A 8 2.45 17.23 12.44
N ASN A 9 3.42 18.15 12.36
CA ASN A 9 3.16 19.58 12.22
C ASN A 9 3.69 20.10 10.86
N PHE A 10 2.93 21.00 10.23
CA PHE A 10 3.28 21.67 8.98
C PHE A 10 3.48 23.18 9.25
N PRO A 11 4.64 23.60 9.81
CA PRO A 11 4.82 24.94 10.39
C PRO A 11 4.75 26.11 9.39
N ALA A 12 4.90 25.84 8.10
CA ALA A 12 4.82 26.85 7.03
C ALA A 12 3.52 26.76 6.21
N LEU A 13 2.55 25.94 6.64
CA LEU A 13 1.27 25.79 5.95
C LEU A 13 0.29 26.85 6.48
N ALA A 14 -0.22 27.69 5.58
CA ALA A 14 -1.29 28.63 5.92
C ALA A 14 -2.57 27.84 6.27
N ALA A 15 -3.44 28.44 7.09
CA ALA A 15 -4.75 27.85 7.33
C ALA A 15 -5.57 27.79 6.03
N GLY A 16 -6.25 26.68 5.79
CA GLY A 16 -7.01 26.45 4.56
C GLY A 16 -7.52 25.02 4.42
N ASP A 17 -8.21 24.75 3.33
CA ASP A 17 -8.75 23.42 3.03
C ASP A 17 -7.76 22.62 2.17
N TYR A 18 -7.35 21.45 2.67
CA TYR A 18 -6.36 20.59 2.04
C TYR A 18 -6.88 19.18 1.88
N TYR A 19 -6.51 18.52 0.78
CA TYR A 19 -6.64 17.07 0.70
C TYR A 19 -5.52 16.43 1.52
N VAL A 20 -5.89 15.58 2.47
CA VAL A 20 -4.94 14.86 3.31
C VAL A 20 -4.81 13.45 2.75
N GLY A 21 -3.58 12.95 2.63
CA GLY A 21 -3.32 11.59 2.20
C GLY A 21 -2.30 10.89 3.09
N VAL A 22 -2.48 9.59 3.26
CA VAL A 22 -1.50 8.72 3.91
C VAL A 22 -0.87 7.82 2.85
N ARG A 23 0.44 7.92 2.77
CA ARG A 23 1.30 7.09 1.91
C ARG A 23 2.15 6.22 2.81
N HIS A 24 2.17 4.92 2.53
CA HIS A 24 3.11 4.00 3.17
C HIS A 24 3.94 3.29 2.10
N ARG A 25 5.16 2.89 2.45
CA ARG A 25 6.02 2.09 1.58
C ARG A 25 5.30 0.79 1.20
N ASN A 26 5.34 0.43 -0.09
CA ASN A 26 4.81 -0.82 -0.64
C ASN A 26 3.29 -1.00 -0.51
N HIS A 27 2.56 0.06 -0.18
CA HIS A 27 1.12 0.03 0.04
C HIS A 27 0.42 1.09 -0.80
N LEU A 28 -0.79 0.75 -1.23
CA LEU A 28 -1.66 1.65 -1.95
C LEU A 28 -2.10 2.80 -1.02
N SER A 29 -1.98 4.02 -1.51
CA SER A 29 -2.23 5.23 -0.71
C SER A 29 -3.72 5.47 -0.49
N VAL A 30 -4.07 6.28 0.50
CA VAL A 30 -5.45 6.78 0.70
C VAL A 30 -5.46 8.30 0.82
N PHE A 31 -6.51 8.93 0.30
CA PHE A 31 -6.73 10.37 0.35
C PHE A 31 -8.13 10.68 0.86
N SER A 32 -8.29 11.81 1.55
CA SER A 32 -9.60 12.32 1.95
C SER A 32 -10.48 12.59 0.72
N ALA A 33 -11.77 12.26 0.82
CA ALA A 33 -12.72 12.53 -0.27
C ALA A 33 -12.86 14.03 -0.56
N ASN A 34 -12.84 14.84 0.50
CA ASN A 34 -13.03 16.29 0.47
C ASN A 34 -11.83 17.01 1.09
N GLY A 35 -11.76 18.33 0.86
CA GLY A 35 -10.85 19.20 1.59
C GLY A 35 -11.12 19.14 3.08
N VAL A 36 -10.06 19.01 3.87
CA VAL A 36 -10.06 19.07 5.32
C VAL A 36 -9.51 20.42 5.72
N SER A 37 -10.25 21.15 6.55
CA SER A 37 -9.78 22.43 7.07
C SER A 37 -8.65 22.20 8.05
N LEU A 38 -7.45 22.67 7.71
CA LEU A 38 -6.26 22.61 8.54
C LEU A 38 -5.93 24.03 9.03
N SER A 39 -5.60 24.13 10.31
CA SER A 39 -5.21 25.39 10.95
C SER A 39 -4.21 25.11 12.08
N SER A 40 -3.87 26.13 12.87
CA SER A 40 -3.10 25.93 14.11
C SER A 40 -3.83 25.06 15.14
N SER A 41 -5.17 24.96 15.04
CA SER A 41 -5.94 23.92 15.73
C SER A 41 -5.90 22.67 14.87
N GLY A 42 -5.29 21.60 15.37
CA GLY A 42 -5.19 20.32 14.65
C GLY A 42 -6.58 19.74 14.36
N THR A 43 -6.75 19.19 13.16
CA THR A 43 -7.96 18.48 12.72
C THR A 43 -7.67 16.98 12.67
N LEU A 44 -8.50 16.17 13.33
CA LEU A 44 -8.37 14.72 13.29
C LEU A 44 -8.90 14.17 11.95
N VAL A 45 -8.06 13.43 11.24
CA VAL A 45 -8.46 12.63 10.07
C VAL A 45 -8.06 11.18 10.34
N ASP A 46 -9.06 10.32 10.54
CA ASP A 46 -8.83 8.92 10.89
C ASP A 46 -9.12 7.99 9.70
N PHE A 47 -8.09 7.66 8.92
CA PHE A 47 -8.23 6.72 7.79
C PHE A 47 -8.43 5.26 8.22
N SER A 48 -8.31 4.92 9.51
CA SER A 48 -8.63 3.59 10.01
C SER A 48 -10.13 3.40 10.24
N SER A 49 -10.90 4.49 10.34
CA SER A 49 -12.36 4.46 10.43
C SER A 49 -13.02 4.24 9.07
N ALA A 50 -14.01 3.34 9.05
CA ALA A 50 -14.89 3.14 7.91
C ALA A 50 -15.77 4.37 7.60
N ALA A 51 -15.98 5.25 8.58
CA ALA A 51 -16.79 6.46 8.41
C ALA A 51 -16.03 7.59 7.70
N THR A 52 -14.70 7.51 7.64
CA THR A 52 -13.89 8.49 6.91
C THR A 52 -14.06 8.27 5.42
N ALA A 53 -14.72 9.24 4.77
CA ALA A 53 -14.90 9.24 3.33
C ALA A 53 -13.55 9.42 2.63
N VAL A 54 -13.25 8.51 1.71
CA VAL A 54 -12.01 8.50 0.91
C VAL A 54 -12.31 8.82 -0.54
N ARG A 55 -11.31 9.31 -1.25
CA ARG A 55 -11.46 9.71 -2.64
C ARG A 55 -11.68 8.50 -3.54
N GLY A 56 -12.72 8.58 -4.38
CA GLY A 56 -13.10 7.53 -5.31
C GLY A 56 -13.55 6.25 -4.59
N GLU A 57 -13.25 5.10 -5.17
CA GLU A 57 -13.56 3.81 -4.54
C GLU A 57 -12.72 3.60 -3.27
N ASP A 58 -13.37 3.12 -2.20
CA ASP A 58 -12.68 2.72 -0.98
C ASP A 58 -11.98 1.37 -1.19
N THR A 59 -10.70 1.43 -1.56
CA THR A 59 -9.87 0.26 -1.76
C THR A 59 -9.30 -0.32 -0.46
N ARG A 60 -9.52 0.33 0.70
CA ARG A 60 -8.95 -0.10 1.98
C ARG A 60 -9.45 -1.49 2.39
N VAL A 61 -8.56 -2.30 2.95
CA VAL A 61 -8.87 -3.64 3.45
C VAL A 61 -9.50 -3.54 4.84
N THR A 62 -10.56 -4.30 5.10
CA THR A 62 -11.16 -4.36 6.43
C THR A 62 -10.53 -5.47 7.26
N SER A 63 -10.00 -5.14 8.44
CA SER A 63 -9.47 -6.13 9.38
C SER A 63 -9.64 -5.65 10.82
N GLY A 64 -10.18 -6.50 11.69
CA GLY A 64 -10.34 -6.20 13.13
C GLY A 64 -11.18 -4.93 13.43
N GLY A 65 -12.09 -4.54 12.54
CA GLY A 65 -12.88 -3.31 12.66
C GLY A 65 -12.22 -2.05 12.10
N PHE A 66 -10.95 -2.14 11.69
CA PHE A 66 -10.19 -1.05 11.08
C PHE A 66 -10.16 -1.16 9.55
N ARG A 67 -9.86 -0.04 8.91
CA ARG A 67 -9.51 0.08 7.49
C ARG A 67 -7.98 0.18 7.38
N LEU A 68 -7.39 -0.75 6.63
CA LEU A 68 -5.96 -0.85 6.39
C LEU A 68 -5.64 -0.48 4.95
N LEU A 69 -4.42 0.00 4.71
CA LEU A 69 -3.94 0.21 3.34
C LEU A 69 -3.71 -1.15 2.67
N PRO A 70 -4.14 -1.34 1.41
CA PRO A 70 -3.78 -2.52 0.64
C PRO A 70 -2.27 -2.58 0.40
N ALA A 71 -1.65 -3.72 0.66
CA ALA A 71 -0.25 -3.96 0.36
C ALA A 71 -0.05 -4.46 -1.08
N GLY A 72 1.11 -4.20 -1.67
CA GLY A 72 1.52 -4.76 -2.96
C GLY A 72 2.01 -3.77 -4.01
N ASP A 73 2.01 -2.46 -3.73
CA ASP A 73 2.48 -1.42 -4.67
C ASP A 73 4.00 -1.32 -4.61
N ALA A 74 4.68 -2.27 -5.27
CA ALA A 74 6.13 -2.41 -5.23
C ALA A 74 6.83 -1.26 -5.98
N ASN A 75 6.25 -0.84 -7.10
CA ASN A 75 6.84 0.19 -7.97
C ASN A 75 6.45 1.64 -7.54
N ARG A 76 5.54 1.78 -6.56
CA ARG A 76 5.03 3.03 -5.96
C ARG A 76 4.25 3.89 -6.93
N ASP A 77 3.60 3.28 -7.91
CA ASP A 77 2.83 3.97 -8.94
C ASP A 77 1.34 4.18 -8.59
N ASN A 78 0.95 3.89 -7.34
CA ASN A 78 -0.43 3.93 -6.86
C ASN A 78 -1.35 2.91 -7.52
N ARG A 79 -0.81 1.78 -7.98
CA ARG A 79 -1.61 0.70 -8.52
C ARG A 79 -1.12 -0.63 -7.97
N LEU A 80 -2.04 -1.56 -7.81
CA LEU A 80 -1.73 -2.96 -7.59
C LEU A 80 -1.99 -3.68 -8.90
N ILE A 81 -0.92 -4.23 -9.48
CA ILE A 81 -0.98 -4.93 -10.76
C ILE A 81 -0.30 -6.29 -10.59
N ALA A 82 -1.07 -7.38 -10.66
CA ALA A 82 -0.49 -8.72 -10.59
C ALA A 82 0.07 -9.20 -11.93
N VAL A 83 -0.63 -8.88 -13.03
CA VAL A 83 -0.30 -9.30 -14.40
C VAL A 83 -0.51 -8.14 -15.37
N GLY A 84 0.41 -7.98 -16.32
CA GLY A 84 0.37 -6.92 -17.31
C GLY A 84 1.61 -6.01 -17.27
N SER A 85 1.55 -4.90 -17.99
CA SER A 85 2.64 -3.92 -18.00
C SER A 85 2.75 -3.22 -16.64
N GLY A 86 3.96 -3.06 -16.13
CA GLY A 86 4.22 -2.42 -14.84
C GLY A 86 3.82 -3.25 -13.62
N ASN A 87 3.60 -4.56 -13.76
CA ASN A 87 3.15 -5.40 -12.65
C ASN A 87 4.14 -5.48 -11.47
N ASP A 88 3.59 -5.47 -10.26
CA ASP A 88 4.32 -5.52 -9.00
C ASP A 88 4.90 -6.91 -8.72
N SER A 89 4.24 -7.96 -9.21
CA SER A 89 4.73 -9.35 -9.14
C SER A 89 6.14 -9.50 -9.70
N ASN A 90 6.42 -8.85 -10.83
CA ASN A 90 7.73 -8.87 -11.48
C ASN A 90 8.77 -8.06 -10.70
N ILE A 91 8.37 -6.97 -10.04
CA ILE A 91 9.28 -6.18 -9.19
C ILE A 91 9.70 -7.01 -7.97
N LEU A 92 8.76 -7.71 -7.34
CA LEU A 92 9.03 -8.66 -6.26
C LEU A 92 9.95 -9.79 -6.75
N LEU A 93 9.59 -10.45 -7.86
CA LEU A 93 10.40 -11.55 -8.42
C LEU A 93 11.81 -11.10 -8.75
N ALA A 94 11.97 -9.97 -9.45
CA ALA A 94 13.27 -9.43 -9.82
C ALA A 94 14.11 -9.10 -8.57
N SER A 95 13.50 -8.51 -7.53
CA SER A 95 14.20 -8.24 -6.26
C SER A 95 14.74 -9.53 -5.64
N VAL A 96 13.94 -10.59 -5.59
CA VAL A 96 14.33 -11.89 -5.04
C VAL A 96 15.41 -12.56 -5.88
N LEU A 97 15.27 -12.59 -7.21
CA LEU A 97 16.20 -13.27 -8.12
C LEU A 97 17.56 -12.56 -8.23
N THR A 98 17.59 -11.24 -8.11
CA THR A 98 18.81 -10.43 -8.22
C THR A 98 19.51 -10.16 -6.89
N ALA A 99 18.98 -10.73 -5.80
CA ALA A 99 19.62 -10.64 -4.49
C ALA A 99 21.05 -11.21 -4.53
N VAL A 100 22.01 -10.49 -3.96
CA VAL A 100 23.45 -10.86 -3.98
C VAL A 100 23.69 -12.28 -3.47
N GLY A 101 22.90 -12.76 -2.50
CA GLY A 101 22.98 -14.11 -1.95
C GLY A 101 22.22 -15.19 -2.74
N ASN A 102 21.42 -14.83 -3.75
CA ASN A 102 20.61 -15.76 -4.55
C ASN A 102 21.31 -16.15 -5.85
N THR A 103 22.52 -16.71 -5.75
CA THR A 103 23.35 -17.05 -6.93
C THR A 103 22.75 -18.12 -7.83
N GLY A 104 21.74 -18.86 -7.35
CA GLY A 104 21.02 -19.90 -8.10
C GLY A 104 19.70 -19.45 -8.72
N TYR A 105 19.34 -18.16 -8.62
CA TYR A 105 18.05 -17.63 -9.11
C TYR A 105 16.83 -18.41 -8.58
N ASN A 106 16.88 -18.79 -7.30
CA ASN A 106 15.78 -19.49 -6.65
C ASN A 106 14.64 -18.50 -6.34
N SER A 107 13.47 -18.70 -6.93
CA SER A 107 12.28 -17.87 -6.68
C SER A 107 11.73 -18.00 -5.25
N SER A 108 12.14 -19.03 -4.51
CA SER A 108 11.80 -19.22 -3.09
C SER A 108 12.91 -18.71 -2.14
N TYR A 109 13.88 -17.95 -2.65
CA TYR A 109 14.90 -17.33 -1.80
C TYR A 109 14.26 -16.26 -0.91
N ARG A 110 14.58 -16.29 0.39
CA ARG A 110 14.13 -15.29 1.37
C ARG A 110 15.07 -14.08 1.33
N LEU A 111 14.59 -12.97 0.79
CA LEU A 111 15.35 -11.72 0.73
C LEU A 111 15.12 -10.90 2.00
N PHE A 112 16.09 -10.94 2.92
CA PHE A 112 16.05 -10.14 4.13
C PHE A 112 16.31 -8.65 3.85
N GLY A 113 15.51 -7.80 4.47
CA GLY A 113 15.64 -6.35 4.43
C GLY A 113 14.33 -5.65 4.07
N TYR A 114 14.37 -4.33 4.20
CA TYR A 114 13.26 -3.45 3.85
C TYR A 114 13.31 -3.08 2.37
N VAL A 115 12.80 -3.98 1.52
CA VAL A 115 12.85 -3.86 0.06
C VAL A 115 11.47 -3.55 -0.54
N PRO A 116 11.38 -3.14 -1.82
CA PRO A 116 10.08 -2.87 -2.44
C PRO A 116 9.10 -4.06 -2.45
N GLY A 117 9.60 -5.29 -2.47
CA GLY A 117 8.79 -6.51 -2.43
C GLY A 117 8.36 -6.99 -1.04
N ASP A 118 8.85 -6.39 0.04
CA ASP A 118 8.45 -6.71 1.42
C ASP A 118 7.11 -6.00 1.71
N PHE A 119 6.01 -6.68 1.36
CA PHE A 119 4.66 -6.10 1.34
C PHE A 119 4.03 -6.10 2.73
N ASN A 120 4.28 -7.12 3.53
CA ASN A 120 3.78 -7.19 4.91
C ASN A 120 4.68 -6.44 5.92
N LEU A 121 5.84 -5.96 5.49
CA LEU A 121 6.83 -5.20 6.29
C LEU A 121 7.46 -6.01 7.42
N ASP A 122 7.50 -7.34 7.29
CA ASP A 122 8.16 -8.23 8.25
C ASP A 122 9.69 -8.26 8.07
N GLY A 123 10.19 -7.58 7.04
CA GLY A 123 11.61 -7.50 6.72
C GLY A 123 12.13 -8.68 5.89
N VAL A 124 11.24 -9.46 5.27
CA VAL A 124 11.57 -10.54 4.35
C VAL A 124 10.67 -10.48 3.12
N ALA A 125 11.25 -10.20 1.95
CA ALA A 125 10.56 -10.37 0.68
C ALA A 125 10.68 -11.81 0.17
N LEU A 126 9.55 -12.43 -0.18
CA LEU A 126 9.48 -13.79 -0.70
C LEU A 126 8.48 -13.87 -1.87
N PHE A 127 8.93 -14.40 -3.01
CA PHE A 127 8.06 -14.56 -4.19
C PHE A 127 7.29 -15.89 -4.19
N ALA A 128 7.97 -17.01 -3.86
CA ALA A 128 7.38 -18.34 -3.84
C ALA A 128 7.66 -19.08 -2.52
N GLY A 129 6.72 -19.92 -2.09
CA GLY A 129 6.78 -20.65 -0.82
C GLY A 129 5.62 -20.27 0.11
N PRO A 130 5.52 -20.88 1.30
CA PRO A 130 4.53 -20.50 2.31
C PRO A 130 4.68 -19.03 2.71
N ASP A 131 3.56 -18.36 3.00
CA ASP A 131 3.53 -16.98 3.51
C ASP A 131 4.30 -15.96 2.64
N ASN A 132 4.27 -16.14 1.31
CA ASN A 132 4.94 -15.26 0.35
C ASN A 132 4.18 -13.93 0.14
N ASP A 133 4.91 -12.85 -0.19
CA ASP A 133 4.34 -11.53 -0.46
C ASP A 133 3.45 -11.51 -1.71
N LEU A 134 3.75 -12.34 -2.71
CA LEU A 134 2.94 -12.41 -3.94
C LEU A 134 1.47 -12.73 -3.61
N THR A 135 1.24 -13.61 -2.64
CA THR A 135 -0.11 -14.01 -2.23
C THR A 135 -0.86 -12.84 -1.59
N LEU A 136 -0.18 -11.96 -0.87
CA LEU A 136 -0.77 -10.75 -0.29
C LEU A 136 -1.19 -9.75 -1.39
N LEU A 137 -0.35 -9.55 -2.42
CA LEU A 137 -0.71 -8.75 -3.60
C LEU A 137 -1.94 -9.34 -4.31
N LEU A 138 -1.93 -10.65 -4.56
CA LEU A 138 -3.04 -11.34 -5.23
C LEU A 138 -4.34 -11.26 -4.44
N GLN A 139 -4.27 -11.44 -3.12
CA GLN A 139 -5.43 -11.32 -2.25
C GLN A 139 -6.07 -9.94 -2.38
N ASN A 140 -5.28 -8.86 -2.25
CA ASN A 140 -5.79 -7.50 -2.34
C ASN A 140 -6.43 -7.17 -3.70
N ILE A 141 -5.93 -7.76 -4.80
CA ILE A 141 -6.52 -7.59 -6.13
C ILE A 141 -7.79 -8.43 -6.31
N LEU A 142 -7.75 -9.71 -5.94
CA LEU A 142 -8.83 -10.66 -6.21
C LEU A 142 -10.05 -10.45 -5.33
N THR A 143 -9.86 -9.94 -4.11
CA THR A 143 -10.95 -9.66 -3.17
C THR A 143 -11.39 -8.20 -3.18
N ASN A 144 -10.84 -7.37 -4.07
CA ASN A 144 -11.31 -6.00 -4.23
C ASN A 144 -12.78 -6.01 -4.68
N VAL A 145 -13.62 -5.17 -4.05
CA VAL A 145 -15.07 -5.19 -4.28
C VAL A 145 -15.47 -4.85 -5.71
N SER A 146 -14.68 -4.04 -6.42
CA SER A 146 -14.91 -3.74 -7.84
C SER A 146 -14.36 -4.81 -8.79
N ASN A 147 -13.57 -5.77 -8.29
CA ASN A 147 -13.12 -6.92 -9.07
C ASN A 147 -14.14 -8.07 -9.00
N ILE A 148 -15.34 -7.82 -9.53
CA ILE A 148 -16.51 -8.71 -9.40
C ILE A 148 -16.26 -10.13 -9.95
N ASN A 149 -15.39 -10.26 -10.95
CA ASN A 149 -15.05 -11.53 -11.59
C ASN A 149 -13.75 -12.15 -11.05
N SER A 150 -13.14 -11.57 -10.02
CA SER A 150 -11.82 -11.97 -9.49
C SER A 150 -10.78 -12.14 -10.61
N ALA A 151 -10.73 -11.18 -11.53
CA ALA A 151 -9.81 -11.21 -12.66
C ALA A 151 -8.40 -10.85 -12.18
N MET A 152 -7.42 -11.69 -12.55
CA MET A 152 -6.00 -11.50 -12.18
C MET A 152 -5.34 -10.27 -12.84
N ASN A 153 -5.89 -9.80 -13.95
CA ASN A 153 -5.43 -8.59 -14.65
C ASN A 153 -6.21 -7.33 -14.24
N PHE A 154 -7.06 -7.41 -13.21
CA PHE A 154 -7.71 -6.23 -12.64
C PHE A 154 -6.67 -5.33 -11.97
N ILE A 155 -6.83 -4.03 -12.12
CA ILE A 155 -5.92 -3.02 -11.57
C ILE A 155 -6.63 -2.29 -10.45
N VAL A 156 -6.13 -2.44 -9.22
CA VAL A 156 -6.61 -1.63 -8.09
C VAL A 156 -5.81 -0.34 -8.06
N SER A 157 -6.45 0.83 -8.11
CA SER A 157 -5.74 2.12 -8.15
C SER A 157 -6.10 2.99 -6.95
N ALA A 158 -5.12 3.67 -6.37
CA ALA A 158 -5.37 4.78 -5.46
C ALA A 158 -5.81 5.99 -6.30
N ASN A 159 -7.01 6.51 -6.04
CA ASN A 159 -7.53 7.67 -6.75
C ASN A 159 -6.80 8.93 -6.28
N SER A 160 -5.62 9.23 -6.82
CA SER A 160 -4.84 10.42 -6.43
C SER A 160 -5.25 11.69 -7.17
N GLY A 161 -5.72 11.61 -8.42
CA GLY A 161 -6.34 12.73 -9.16
C GLY A 161 -5.56 14.07 -9.17
N PHE A 162 -4.24 14.03 -8.99
CA PHE A 162 -3.31 15.15 -9.05
C PHE A 162 -2.03 14.69 -9.75
#